data_AF-A0A8T5T8S2-F1
#
_entry.id   AF-A0A8T5T8S2-F1
#
_cell.length_a   1.000
_cell.length_b   1.000
_cell.length_c   1.000
_cell.angle_alpha   90.00
_cell.angle_beta   90.00
_cell.angle_gamma   90.00
#
_symmetry.space_group_name_H-M   'P 1'
#
loop_
_entity.id
_entity.type
_entity.pdbx_description
1 polymer ?
#
loop_
_entity_poly.entity_id
_entity_poly.type
_entity_poly.pdbx_seq_one_letter_code
_entity_poly.pdbx_strand_id
1 'polypeptide(L)' 'MSWKCDKCGKTFENEDIPEKCPECNSEGVTFSLVDKKSENE' A
#
# COMPACT_ATOMS: atom_id res chain seq x y z
N MET A 1 5.01 -1.94 -8.31
CA MET A 1 4.38 -0.72 -7.75
C MET A 1 4.59 -0.69 -6.25
N SER A 2 4.51 0.45 -5.57
CA SER A 2 4.43 0.45 -4.11
C SER A 2 2.98 0.71 -3.69
N TRP A 3 2.52 -0.02 -2.68
CA TRP A 3 1.16 0.03 -2.17
C TRP A 3 1.20 0.36 -0.68
N LYS A 4 0.45 1.38 -0.27
CA LYS A 4 0.29 1.75 1.13
C LYS A 4 -1.06 1.28 1.63
N CYS A 5 -1.05 0.50 2.70
CA CYS A 5 -2.27 0.11 3.39
C CYS A 5 -2.86 1.33 4.10
N ASP A 6 -4.11 1.68 3.81
CA ASP A 6 -4.78 2.80 4.47
C ASP A 6 -5.15 2.48 5.93
N LYS A 7 -5.33 1.19 6.24
CA LYS A 7 -5.67 0.74 7.59
C LYS A 7 -4.51 0.81 8.58
N CYS A 8 -3.31 0.36 8.20
CA CYS A 8 -2.14 0.34 9.09
C CYS A 8 -1.04 1.35 8.69
N GLY A 9 -1.16 2.00 7.54
CA GLY A 9 -0.20 2.98 7.05
C GLY A 9 1.10 2.41 6.48
N LYS A 10 1.24 1.07 6.41
CA LYS A 10 2.45 0.41 5.92
C LYS A 10 2.51 0.39 4.39
N THR A 11 3.68 0.68 3.86
CA THR A 11 3.96 0.61 2.42
C THR A 11 4.80 -0.61 2.11
N PHE A 12 4.42 -1.36 1.08
CA PHE A 12 5.14 -2.52 0.59
C PHE A 12 5.20 -2.47 -0.94
N GLU A 13 6.19 -3.15 -1.53
CA GLU A 13 6.40 -3.15 -2.97
C GLU A 13 5.83 -4.44 -3.56
N ASN A 14 4.82 -4.31 -4.43
CA ASN A 14 4.14 -5.42 -5.09
C ASN A 14 3.74 -5.02 -6.51
N GLU A 15 3.70 -5.99 -7.42
CA GLU A 15 3.24 -5.76 -8.79
C GLU A 15 1.72 -5.54 -8.85
N ASP A 16 0.95 -6.25 -8.01
CA ASP A 16 -0.51 -6.20 -7.95
C ASP A 16 -1.07 -5.75 -6.58
N ILE A 17 -2.35 -5.36 -6.55
CA ILE A 17 -3.09 -5.05 -5.32
C ILE A 17 -3.39 -6.34 -4.57
N PRO A 18 -2.91 -6.53 -3.34
CA PRO A 18 -3.25 -7.72 -2.57
C PRO A 18 -4.68 -7.63 -2.00
N GLU A 19 -5.36 -8.76 -1.85
CA GLU A 19 -6.69 -8.81 -1.20
C GLU A 19 -6.63 -8.62 0.32
N LYS A 20 -5.47 -8.91 0.92
CA LYS A 20 -5.20 -8.76 2.36
C LYS A 20 -3.88 -8.06 2.57
N CYS A 21 -3.79 -7.23 3.60
CA CYS A 21 -2.53 -6.58 3.94
C CYS A 21 -1.54 -7.61 4.52
N PRO A 22 -0.33 -7.77 3.96
CA PRO A 22 0.66 -8.71 4.49
C PRO A 22 1.23 -8.30 5.86
N GLU A 23 1.07 -7.04 6.25
CA GLU A 23 1.62 -6.49 7.51
C GLU A 23 0.63 -6.61 8.68
N CYS A 24 -0.66 -6.35 8.43
CA CYS A 24 -1.68 -6.34 9.48
C CYS A 24 -2.75 -7.42 9.31
N ASN A 25 -2.62 -8.28 8.29
CA ASN A 25 -3.53 -9.37 7.95
C ASN A 25 -5.02 -8.98 7.84
N SER A 26 -5.30 -7.70 7.62
CA SER A 26 -6.67 -7.24 7.51
C SER A 26 -7.25 -7.51 6.13
N GLU A 27 -8.46 -8.05 6.14
CA GLU A 27 -9.28 -8.35 4.97
C GLU A 27 -10.07 -7.10 4.55
N GLY A 28 -10.30 -6.92 3.25
CA GLY A 28 -11.13 -5.83 2.73
C GLY A 28 -10.54 -4.43 2.98
N VAL A 29 -9.21 -4.32 3.02
CA VAL A 29 -8.54 -3.03 3.18
C VAL A 29 -8.28 -2.37 1.83
N THR A 30 -8.30 -1.04 1.83
CA THR A 30 -7.93 -0.23 0.67
C THR A 30 -6.42 0.00 0.66
N PHE A 31 -5.86 -0.01 -0.55
CA PHE A 31 -4.45 0.29 -0.78
C PHE A 31 -4.33 1.50 -1.71
N SER A 32 -3.51 2.47 -1.29
CA SER A 32 -3.15 3.61 -2.14
C SER A 32 -1.88 3.28 -2.91
N LEU A 33 -1.87 3.52 -4.21
CA LEU A 33 -0.65 3.51 -5.01
C LEU A 33 0.28 4.60 -4.49
N VAL A 34 1.48 4.20 -4.10
CA VAL A 34 2.58 5.09 -3.79
C VAL A 34 3.54 5.01 -4.96
N ASP A 35 3.33 5.84 -5.97
CA ASP A 35 4.36 6.08 -6.96
C ASP A 35 5.42 6.98 -6.32
N LYS A 36 6.71 6.64 -6.42
CA LYS A 36 7.81 7.48 -5.91
C LYS A 36 8.01 8.74 -6.78
N LYS A 37 6.96 9.52 -6.98
CA LYS A 37 6.97 10.83 -7.61
C LYS A 37 6.04 11.78 -6.88
N SER A 38 6.50 12.34 -5.77
CA SER A 38 6.30 13.75 -5.41
C SER A 38 6.74 14.00 -3.96
N GLU A 39 8.00 14.36 -3.78
CA GLU A 39 8.39 15.37 -2.78
C GLU A 39 9.58 16.13 -3.37
N ASN A 40 9.26 17.19 -4.11
CA ASN A 40 10.16 18.30 -4.33
C ASN A 40 9.35 19.53 -4.76
N GLU A 41 8.83 20.27 -3.78
CA GLU A 41 8.90 21.74 -3.75
C GLU A 41 8.72 22.26 -2.32
#